data_AF-I9NM96-F1
#
_entry.id   AF-I9NM96-F1
#
_cell.length_a   1.000
_cell.length_b   1.000
_cell.length_c   1.000
_cell.angle_alpha   90.00
_cell.angle_beta   90.00
_cell.angle_gamma   90.00
#
_symmetry.space_group_name_H-M   'P 1'
#
loop_
_entity.id
_entity.type
_entity.pdbx_description
1 polymer ?
#
loop_
_entity_poly.entity_id
_entity_poly.type
_entity_poly.pdbx_seq_one_letter_code
_entity_poly.pdbx_strand_id
1 'polypeptide(L)'
;MATQISETLEFKTQIHRSWENIEQRMALRKYPRRSVSYDYYGMTASQSQYLRALSYAKQNEQIEIPLWQAACRLTENAYANHSILHVTPQDLWQFRGCSGIIFWHNDTSGGERYFTNAIHGDGSIQLTEVIERNYLSKQIAILPVSYGYLKPEDDYSSYTDSHVTMQLNVDLQSDYAKIYLPTSLDENHFEIWGTKTPFQNEIPASYAGVDLFPLAPSWTKDLSSNFTRNATMLDNTSGIVKYDLKSINGSENKEIEYVLATRSEINNFQRFFTKCKGRWKSFYAPTWLSDMVLVEDVPKGQSYMMVDWSLYWKYYTSMVRRKLIVVFLKSGSVRTIRIAGYSTDETGKFGKVYLDSPISAELLKKDVVMISFLCRYRFDSDTLTTEYDTTGTATISTVLTEVTI
;
A
#
# COMPACT_ATOMS: atom_id res chain seq x y z
N MET A 1 -14.90 22.64 1.65
CA MET A 1 -14.49 21.22 1.86
C MET A 1 -13.81 20.69 0.62
N ALA A 2 -12.65 20.02 0.73
CA ALA A 2 -11.98 19.41 -0.42
C ALA A 2 -12.79 18.21 -0.91
N THR A 3 -13.01 18.09 -2.22
CA THR A 3 -13.82 17.02 -2.82
C THR A 3 -13.02 15.77 -3.11
N GLN A 4 -11.75 15.95 -3.47
CA GLN A 4 -10.81 14.88 -3.71
C GLN A 4 -9.50 15.25 -3.02
N ILE A 5 -8.94 14.28 -2.30
CA ILE A 5 -7.69 14.44 -1.58
C ILE A 5 -6.76 13.33 -2.04
N SER A 6 -5.55 13.67 -2.46
CA SER A 6 -4.52 12.67 -2.71
C SER A 6 -3.31 12.89 -1.82
N GLU A 7 -2.74 11.80 -1.31
CA GLU A 7 -1.48 11.80 -0.57
C GLU A 7 -0.47 10.97 -1.33
N THR A 8 0.73 11.50 -1.52
CA THR A 8 1.82 10.81 -2.19
C THR A 8 2.98 10.59 -1.23
N LEU A 9 3.47 9.34 -1.15
CA LEU A 9 4.69 8.95 -0.44
C LEU A 9 5.79 8.63 -1.46
N GLU A 10 6.92 9.34 -1.39
CA GLU A 10 8.02 9.19 -2.35
C GLU A 10 9.34 8.82 -1.66
N PHE A 11 9.80 7.59 -1.92
CA PHE A 11 11.16 7.15 -1.62
C PHE A 11 12.13 7.50 -2.75
N LYS A 12 13.42 7.23 -2.54
CA LYS A 12 14.40 7.30 -3.61
C LYS A 12 15.29 6.08 -3.51
N THR A 13 15.25 5.24 -4.53
CA THR A 13 16.07 4.05 -4.62
C THR A 13 16.94 4.07 -5.86
N GLN A 14 18.08 3.41 -5.76
CA GLN A 14 18.99 3.20 -6.87
C GLN A 14 19.02 1.71 -7.17
N ILE A 15 18.80 1.35 -8.44
CA ILE A 15 18.79 -0.04 -8.92
C ILE A 15 19.91 -0.19 -9.95
N HIS A 16 20.87 -1.06 -9.66
CA HIS A 16 21.89 -1.51 -10.59
C HIS A 16 21.49 -2.88 -11.13
N ARG A 17 21.46 -3.04 -12.45
CA ARG A 17 21.14 -4.31 -13.11
C ARG A 17 22.39 -4.87 -13.78
N SER A 18 22.68 -6.14 -13.52
CA SER A 18 23.69 -6.87 -14.28
C SER A 18 23.19 -7.23 -15.69
N TRP A 19 24.08 -7.73 -16.55
CA TRP A 19 23.74 -8.23 -17.88
C TRP A 19 22.63 -9.29 -17.86
N GLU A 20 22.59 -10.14 -16.83
CA GLU A 20 21.64 -11.25 -16.66
C GLU A 20 20.35 -10.86 -15.91
N ASN A 21 20.11 -9.55 -15.67
CA ASN A 21 19.01 -9.01 -14.85
C ASN A 21 19.07 -9.30 -13.34
N ILE A 22 20.24 -9.52 -12.77
CA ILE A 22 20.38 -9.55 -11.30
C ILE A 22 20.40 -8.11 -10.80
N GLU A 23 19.54 -7.79 -9.84
CA GLU A 23 19.37 -6.43 -9.31
C GLU A 23 20.12 -6.24 -7.98
N GLN A 24 20.96 -5.22 -7.88
CA GLN A 24 21.43 -4.67 -6.61
C GLN A 24 20.70 -3.36 -6.33
N ARG A 25 20.19 -3.20 -5.11
CA ARG A 25 19.32 -2.06 -4.76
C ARG A 25 19.78 -1.36 -3.50
N MET A 26 19.69 -0.04 -3.50
CA MET A 26 20.01 0.80 -2.35
C MET A 26 18.92 1.83 -2.10
N ALA A 27 18.45 1.94 -0.86
CA ALA A 27 17.54 2.99 -0.43
C ALA A 27 18.34 4.24 -0.01
N LEU A 28 18.09 5.37 -0.69
CA LEU A 28 18.79 6.64 -0.43
C LEU A 28 18.09 7.49 0.64
N ARG A 29 16.79 7.28 0.85
CA ARG A 29 16.00 8.00 1.86
C ARG A 29 15.61 7.04 2.99
N LYS A 30 15.77 7.50 4.23
CA LYS A 30 15.28 6.77 5.43
C LYS A 30 13.76 6.85 5.54
N TYR A 31 13.21 8.05 5.37
CA TYR A 31 11.78 8.35 5.42
C TYR A 31 11.28 8.87 4.06
N PRO A 32 10.02 8.62 3.68
CA PRO A 32 9.48 9.13 2.44
C PRO A 32 9.27 10.63 2.52
N ARG A 33 9.40 11.31 1.37
CA ARG A 33 8.80 12.63 1.21
C ARG A 33 7.29 12.46 1.09
N ARG A 34 6.54 13.35 1.71
CA ARG A 34 5.08 13.36 1.68
C ARG A 34 4.63 14.59 0.94
N SER A 35 3.68 14.43 0.04
CA SER A 35 2.96 15.56 -0.55
C SER A 35 1.47 15.27 -0.54
N VAL A 36 0.68 16.32 -0.48
CA VAL A 36 -0.78 16.25 -0.46
C VAL A 36 -1.32 17.19 -1.51
N SER A 37 -2.36 16.74 -2.20
CA SER A 37 -3.11 17.56 -3.15
C SER A 37 -4.56 17.63 -2.69
N TYR A 38 -5.11 18.84 -2.68
CA TYR A 38 -6.49 19.09 -2.29
C TYR A 38 -7.22 19.80 -3.43
N ASP A 39 -8.30 19.20 -3.90
CA ASP A 39 -9.23 19.87 -4.80
C ASP A 39 -10.25 20.64 -3.98
N TYR A 40 -10.09 21.96 -3.91
CA TYR A 40 -10.95 22.82 -3.13
C TYR A 40 -11.96 23.57 -4.01
N TYR A 41 -13.22 23.56 -3.58
CA TYR A 41 -14.29 24.36 -4.15
C TYR A 41 -14.62 25.54 -3.23
N GLY A 42 -14.34 26.75 -3.69
CA GLY A 42 -14.82 27.98 -3.05
C GLY A 42 -16.32 28.15 -3.32
N MET A 43 -17.13 28.04 -2.27
CA MET A 43 -18.59 28.17 -2.36
C MET A 43 -19.06 29.61 -2.13
N THR A 44 -18.20 30.44 -1.56
CA THR A 44 -18.47 31.87 -1.33
C THR A 44 -17.35 32.72 -1.90
N ALA A 45 -17.68 33.96 -2.27
CA ALA A 45 -16.70 34.90 -2.83
C ALA A 45 -15.50 35.13 -1.89
N SER A 46 -15.71 35.16 -0.58
CA SER A 46 -14.65 35.31 0.41
C SER A 46 -13.70 34.10 0.45
N GLN A 47 -14.25 32.88 0.36
CA GLN A 47 -13.43 31.65 0.28
C GLN A 47 -12.62 31.62 -1.01
N SER A 48 -13.25 31.90 -2.15
CA SER A 48 -12.56 31.96 -3.45
C SER A 48 -11.50 33.06 -3.51
N GLN A 49 -11.72 34.20 -2.84
CA GLN A 49 -10.70 35.24 -2.72
C GLN A 49 -9.56 34.79 -1.80
N TYR A 50 -9.87 34.14 -0.67
CA TYR A 50 -8.86 33.65 0.27
C TYR A 50 -7.91 32.64 -0.38
N LEU A 51 -8.42 31.65 -1.13
CA LEU A 51 -7.59 30.67 -1.83
C LEU A 51 -6.67 31.33 -2.85
N ARG A 52 -7.21 32.23 -3.67
CA ARG A 52 -6.42 32.97 -4.64
C ARG A 52 -5.35 33.83 -3.97
N ALA A 53 -5.69 34.48 -2.86
CA ALA A 53 -4.75 35.28 -2.09
C ALA A 53 -3.66 34.40 -1.42
N LEU A 54 -4.05 33.24 -0.89
CA LEU A 54 -3.12 32.26 -0.30
C LEU A 54 -2.11 31.81 -1.35
N SER A 55 -2.56 31.34 -2.51
CA SER A 55 -1.66 30.87 -3.55
C SER A 55 -0.84 31.98 -4.17
N TYR A 56 -1.41 33.17 -4.40
CA TYR A 56 -0.66 34.31 -4.92
C TYR A 56 0.42 34.81 -3.95
N ALA A 57 0.10 34.93 -2.66
CA ALA A 57 0.99 35.57 -1.69
C ALA A 57 1.94 34.60 -0.97
N LYS A 58 1.57 33.32 -0.85
CA LYS A 58 2.29 32.31 -0.04
C LYS A 58 2.91 31.19 -0.87
N GLN A 59 2.95 31.33 -2.20
CA GLN A 59 3.74 30.43 -3.05
C GLN A 59 5.20 30.38 -2.58
N ASN A 60 5.75 29.18 -2.45
CA ASN A 60 7.10 28.90 -1.93
C ASN A 60 7.36 29.36 -0.48
N GLU A 61 6.35 29.85 0.25
CA GLU A 61 6.47 30.11 1.69
C GLU A 61 6.05 28.88 2.50
N GLN A 62 6.63 28.76 3.69
CA GLN A 62 6.25 27.72 4.64
C GLN A 62 4.88 28.06 5.25
N ILE A 63 3.93 27.15 5.12
CA ILE A 63 2.60 27.25 5.72
C ILE A 63 2.34 26.06 6.64
N GLU A 64 1.41 26.23 7.57
CA GLU A 64 0.80 25.12 8.29
C GLU A 64 -0.46 24.68 7.56
N ILE A 65 -0.58 23.39 7.27
CA ILE A 65 -1.76 22.82 6.63
C ILE A 65 -2.32 21.67 7.48
N PRO A 66 -3.63 21.69 7.79
CA PRO A 66 -4.29 20.54 8.38
C PRO A 66 -4.42 19.42 7.35
N LEU A 67 -4.26 18.17 7.80
CA LEU A 67 -4.40 17.00 6.93
C LEU A 67 -5.85 16.49 7.02
N TRP A 68 -6.70 16.93 6.10
CA TRP A 68 -8.14 16.59 6.08
C TRP A 68 -8.41 15.09 5.95
N GLN A 69 -7.61 14.40 5.13
CA GLN A 69 -7.67 12.94 4.99
C GLN A 69 -7.39 12.21 6.30
N ALA A 70 -6.72 12.84 7.27
CA ALA A 70 -6.31 12.27 8.54
C ALA A 70 -7.22 12.69 9.71
N ALA A 71 -8.39 13.26 9.43
CA ALA A 71 -9.33 13.67 10.48
C ALA A 71 -9.75 12.47 11.34
N CYS A 72 -9.69 12.66 12.66
CA CYS A 72 -10.08 11.68 13.67
C CYS A 72 -10.95 12.35 14.75
N ARG A 73 -11.38 11.55 15.75
CA ARG A 73 -12.25 12.00 16.84
C ARG A 73 -11.67 11.58 18.18
N LEU A 74 -11.97 12.36 19.21
CA LEU A 74 -11.63 12.00 20.59
C LEU A 74 -12.39 10.75 21.04
N THR A 75 -11.70 9.87 21.76
CA THR A 75 -12.29 8.69 22.42
C THR A 75 -12.97 9.06 23.74
N GLU A 76 -12.51 10.11 24.40
CA GLU A 76 -13.05 10.67 25.64
C GLU A 76 -13.06 12.20 25.63
N ASN A 77 -13.83 12.82 26.53
CA ASN A 77 -13.93 14.28 26.56
C ASN A 77 -12.59 14.91 26.98
N ALA A 78 -12.18 15.96 26.28
CA ALA A 78 -11.05 16.78 26.69
C ALA A 78 -11.56 18.00 27.47
N TYR A 79 -11.02 18.23 28.66
CA TYR A 79 -11.42 19.33 29.52
C TYR A 79 -10.39 20.46 29.47
N ALA A 80 -10.85 21.68 29.73
CA ALA A 80 -9.98 22.84 29.85
C ALA A 80 -8.89 22.60 30.91
N ASN A 81 -7.70 23.15 30.69
CA ASN A 81 -6.48 22.98 31.49
C ASN A 81 -5.83 21.59 31.42
N HIS A 82 -6.36 20.65 30.63
CA HIS A 82 -5.66 19.40 30.33
C HIS A 82 -4.72 19.58 29.13
N SER A 83 -3.63 18.81 29.10
CA SER A 83 -2.66 18.78 27.99
C SER A 83 -2.55 17.40 27.34
N ILE A 84 -3.40 16.44 27.72
CA ILE A 84 -3.42 15.09 27.15
C ILE A 84 -4.75 14.88 26.46
N LEU A 85 -4.68 14.33 25.25
CA LEU A 85 -5.82 13.93 24.44
C LEU A 85 -5.76 12.45 24.15
N HIS A 86 -6.91 11.81 24.05
CA HIS A 86 -7.01 10.41 23.70
C HIS A 86 -7.77 10.25 22.38
N VAL A 87 -7.13 9.56 21.44
CA VAL A 87 -7.68 9.19 20.13
C VAL A 87 -7.51 7.69 19.91
N THR A 88 -8.18 7.15 18.90
CA THR A 88 -8.00 5.73 18.56
C THR A 88 -6.57 5.51 18.02
N PRO A 89 -5.81 4.50 18.50
CA PRO A 89 -4.43 4.27 18.04
C PRO A 89 -4.28 4.08 16.53
N GLN A 90 -5.30 3.54 15.87
CA GLN A 90 -5.36 3.35 14.41
C GLN A 90 -5.33 4.69 13.64
N ASP A 91 -5.74 5.80 14.24
CA ASP A 91 -5.72 7.10 13.56
C ASP A 91 -4.33 7.78 13.62
N LEU A 92 -3.44 7.31 14.50
CA LEU A 92 -2.17 7.97 14.78
C LEU A 92 -1.11 7.81 13.67
N TRP A 93 -1.25 6.83 12.77
CA TRP A 93 -0.28 6.64 11.68
C TRP A 93 -0.09 7.92 10.83
N GLN A 94 -1.17 8.68 10.63
CA GLN A 94 -1.14 9.89 9.80
C GLN A 94 -0.48 11.10 10.48
N PHE A 95 -0.27 11.05 11.80
CA PHE A 95 0.36 12.10 12.60
C PHE A 95 1.89 12.12 12.47
N ARG A 96 2.48 11.15 11.76
CA ARG A 96 3.92 11.07 11.52
C ARG A 96 4.48 12.35 10.89
N GLY A 97 5.47 12.97 11.54
CA GLY A 97 6.09 14.20 11.06
C GLY A 97 5.16 15.43 11.03
N CYS A 98 4.02 15.38 11.74
CA CYS A 98 3.16 16.54 11.96
C CYS A 98 3.66 17.36 13.16
N SER A 99 3.39 18.66 13.20
CA SER A 99 3.85 19.58 14.26
C SER A 99 2.82 19.80 15.37
N GLY A 100 1.57 19.41 15.14
CA GLY A 100 0.52 19.53 16.13
C GLY A 100 -0.82 19.11 15.60
N ILE A 101 -1.86 19.63 16.24
CA ILE A 101 -3.26 19.32 15.92
C ILE A 101 -4.11 20.57 15.84
N ILE A 102 -5.19 20.51 15.08
CA ILE A 102 -6.23 21.53 15.08
C ILE A 102 -7.57 20.91 15.46
N PHE A 103 -8.28 21.57 16.36
CA PHE A 103 -9.69 21.33 16.66
C PHE A 103 -10.52 22.10 15.65
N TRP A 104 -11.06 21.39 14.66
CA TRP A 104 -11.76 22.04 13.55
C TRP A 104 -13.25 22.18 13.82
N HIS A 105 -13.75 23.41 13.72
CA HIS A 105 -15.18 23.71 13.88
C HIS A 105 -15.91 23.70 12.53
N ASN A 106 -15.50 24.57 11.60
CA ASN A 106 -16.08 24.68 10.26
C ASN A 106 -15.24 25.61 9.36
N ASP A 107 -15.55 25.64 8.06
CA ASP A 107 -14.86 26.43 7.04
C ASP A 107 -15.00 27.97 7.23
N THR A 108 -15.88 28.45 8.12
CA THR A 108 -16.10 29.89 8.37
C THR A 108 -15.36 30.38 9.62
N SER A 109 -15.47 29.67 10.73
CA SER A 109 -14.82 30.01 12.00
C SER A 109 -13.43 29.40 12.15
N GLY A 110 -13.06 28.46 11.29
CA GLY A 110 -11.78 27.74 11.35
C GLY A 110 -11.69 26.78 12.54
N GLY A 111 -10.51 26.73 13.15
CA GLY A 111 -10.22 25.85 14.28
C GLY A 111 -9.15 26.40 15.22
N GLU A 112 -9.03 25.78 16.40
CA GLU A 112 -8.03 26.10 17.41
C GLU A 112 -6.82 25.16 17.29
N ARG A 113 -5.61 25.73 17.20
CA ARG A 113 -4.35 25.01 16.90
C ARG A 113 -3.53 24.79 18.18
N TYR A 114 -3.08 23.55 18.41
CA TYR A 114 -2.32 23.13 19.61
C TYR A 114 -1.08 22.29 19.26
N PHE A 115 0.11 22.66 19.75
CA PHE A 115 1.35 21.95 19.45
C PHE A 115 1.43 20.59 20.13
N THR A 116 1.89 19.58 19.40
CA THR A 116 2.11 18.23 19.93
C THR A 116 3.53 18.12 20.45
N ASN A 117 3.67 17.62 21.67
CA ASN A 117 4.95 17.30 22.29
C ASN A 117 5.33 15.83 22.08
N ALA A 118 4.38 14.90 22.29
CA ALA A 118 4.63 13.46 22.13
C ALA A 118 3.36 12.69 21.75
N ILE A 119 3.56 11.53 21.13
CA ILE A 119 2.51 10.57 20.80
C ILE A 119 2.87 9.23 21.44
N HIS A 120 1.91 8.62 22.11
CA HIS A 120 2.09 7.34 22.80
C HIS A 120 1.28 6.22 22.13
N GLY A 121 1.72 4.98 22.36
CA GLY A 121 1.19 3.79 21.68
C GLY A 121 -0.23 3.41 22.08
N ASP A 122 -0.70 3.92 23.22
CA ASP A 122 -2.03 3.70 23.77
C ASP A 122 -3.12 4.60 23.15
N GLY A 123 -2.73 5.53 22.26
CA GLY A 123 -3.66 6.50 21.67
C GLY A 123 -3.59 7.88 22.33
N SER A 124 -2.71 8.09 23.31
CA SER A 124 -2.57 9.40 23.95
C SER A 124 -1.63 10.35 23.17
N ILE A 125 -2.06 11.60 23.03
CA ILE A 125 -1.31 12.70 22.43
C ILE A 125 -1.06 13.73 23.53
N GLN A 126 0.22 13.95 23.85
CA GLN A 126 0.65 14.99 24.77
C GLN A 126 0.84 16.30 24.02
N LEU A 127 0.14 17.35 24.45
CA LEU A 127 0.27 18.71 23.95
C LEU A 127 1.34 19.47 24.73
N THR A 128 1.95 20.46 24.07
CA THR A 128 2.90 21.40 24.70
C THR A 128 2.17 22.41 25.58
N GLU A 129 0.96 22.79 25.18
CA GLU A 129 0.12 23.76 25.88
C GLU A 129 -1.15 23.09 26.43
N VAL A 130 -1.83 23.76 27.36
CA VAL A 130 -3.10 23.27 27.91
C VAL A 130 -4.26 23.76 27.05
N ILE A 131 -5.32 22.96 27.02
CA ILE A 131 -6.53 23.26 26.24
C ILE A 131 -7.31 24.35 26.95
N GLU A 132 -7.80 25.36 26.20
CA GLU A 132 -8.51 26.50 26.80
C GLU A 132 -9.99 26.21 27.10
N ARG A 133 -10.57 25.22 26.42
CA ARG A 133 -12.02 24.94 26.41
C ARG A 133 -12.31 23.45 26.52
N ASN A 134 -13.55 23.13 26.89
CA ASN A 134 -14.03 21.75 26.93
C ASN A 134 -14.43 21.29 25.52
N TYR A 135 -13.93 20.13 25.12
CA TYR A 135 -14.28 19.45 23.88
C TYR A 135 -14.94 18.12 24.18
N LEU A 136 -16.20 17.98 23.73
CA LEU A 136 -16.93 16.73 23.88
C LEU A 136 -16.43 15.69 22.87
N SER A 137 -16.33 14.45 23.34
CA SER A 137 -15.97 13.30 22.52
C SER A 137 -16.88 13.17 21.31
N LYS A 138 -16.33 12.72 20.17
CA LYS A 138 -17.02 12.49 18.90
C LYS A 138 -17.66 13.71 18.21
N GLN A 139 -17.81 14.85 18.87
CA GLN A 139 -18.47 16.03 18.28
C GLN A 139 -17.55 16.86 17.38
N ILE A 140 -16.29 17.02 17.77
CA ILE A 140 -15.31 17.84 17.04
C ILE A 140 -14.29 16.99 16.27
N ALA A 141 -13.91 17.45 15.08
CA ALA A 141 -12.90 16.79 14.26
C ALA A 141 -11.53 17.27 14.70
N ILE A 142 -10.63 16.33 14.98
CA ILE A 142 -9.22 16.62 15.23
C ILE A 142 -8.46 16.30 13.97
N LEU A 143 -7.66 17.23 13.50
CA LEU A 143 -6.79 17.01 12.35
C LEU A 143 -5.34 17.24 12.74
N PRO A 144 -4.41 16.36 12.31
CA PRO A 144 -3.00 16.65 12.45
C PRO A 144 -2.62 17.81 11.52
N VAL A 145 -1.72 18.66 11.97
CA VAL A 145 -1.22 19.82 11.24
C VAL A 145 0.25 19.60 10.92
N SER A 146 0.62 19.80 9.66
CA SER A 146 2.00 19.66 9.20
C SER A 146 2.47 20.97 8.57
N TYR A 147 3.77 21.24 8.67
CA TYR A 147 4.39 22.30 7.89
C TYR A 147 4.56 21.81 6.45
N GLY A 148 4.39 22.70 5.49
CA GLY A 148 4.67 22.39 4.10
C GLY A 148 4.89 23.64 3.26
N TYR A 149 5.33 23.44 2.03
CA TYR A 149 5.47 24.48 1.03
C TYR A 149 4.42 24.30 -0.05
N LEU A 150 3.73 25.38 -0.40
CA LEU A 150 2.89 25.42 -1.60
C LEU A 150 3.78 25.28 -2.83
N LYS A 151 3.41 24.38 -3.74
CA LYS A 151 4.12 24.25 -5.01
C LYS A 151 3.95 25.51 -5.86
N PRO A 152 4.95 25.84 -6.70
CA PRO A 152 4.92 27.07 -7.49
C PRO A 152 3.89 27.07 -8.62
N GLU A 153 3.37 25.91 -9.01
CA GLU A 153 2.40 25.76 -10.10
C GLU A 153 1.09 25.19 -9.53
N ASP A 154 0.11 26.08 -9.31
CA ASP A 154 -1.27 25.71 -9.03
C ASP A 154 -2.18 26.40 -10.04
N ASP A 155 -2.92 25.61 -10.81
CA ASP A 155 -3.95 26.11 -11.72
C ASP A 155 -5.27 26.31 -10.97
N TYR A 156 -6.05 27.31 -11.39
CA TYR A 156 -7.42 27.50 -10.92
C TYR A 156 -8.38 27.70 -12.08
N SER A 157 -9.61 27.24 -11.91
CA SER A 157 -10.71 27.47 -12.85
C SER A 157 -11.85 28.19 -12.14
N SER A 158 -12.32 29.29 -12.72
CA SER A 158 -13.48 30.02 -12.23
C SER A 158 -14.69 29.69 -13.11
N TYR A 159 -15.75 29.13 -12.51
CA TYR A 159 -17.00 28.86 -13.20
C TYR A 159 -17.94 30.07 -13.18
N THR A 160 -17.85 30.89 -12.14
CA THR A 160 -18.56 32.16 -11.99
C THR A 160 -17.63 33.18 -11.30
N ASP A 161 -18.12 34.39 -11.06
CA ASP A 161 -17.44 35.42 -10.28
C ASP A 161 -17.16 35.02 -8.81
N SER A 162 -17.95 34.08 -8.29
CA SER A 162 -18.02 33.70 -6.88
C SER A 162 -17.66 32.24 -6.60
N HIS A 163 -17.61 31.40 -7.64
CA HIS A 163 -17.30 29.97 -7.52
C HIS A 163 -16.01 29.64 -8.27
N VAL A 164 -15.02 29.18 -7.52
CA VAL A 164 -13.68 28.83 -8.03
C VAL A 164 -13.33 27.42 -7.55
N THR A 165 -12.79 26.63 -8.46
CA THR A 165 -12.13 25.37 -8.14
C THR A 165 -10.63 25.56 -8.26
N MET A 166 -9.92 25.17 -7.22
CA MET A 166 -8.47 25.28 -7.15
C MET A 166 -7.88 24.00 -6.58
N GLN A 167 -6.85 23.49 -7.25
CA GLN A 167 -6.03 22.42 -6.73
C GLN A 167 -4.88 23.04 -5.94
N LEU A 168 -4.75 22.66 -4.66
CA LEU A 168 -3.66 23.09 -3.81
C LEU A 168 -2.68 21.93 -3.62
N ASN A 169 -1.47 22.09 -4.14
CA ASN A 169 -0.42 21.09 -4.01
C ASN A 169 0.61 21.50 -2.96
N VAL A 170 0.78 20.65 -1.94
CA VAL A 170 1.66 20.96 -0.80
C VAL A 170 2.68 19.86 -0.60
N ASP A 171 3.96 20.24 -0.61
CA ASP A 171 5.05 19.36 -0.17
C ASP A 171 5.21 19.48 1.33
N LEU A 172 4.94 18.40 2.06
CA LEU A 172 5.00 18.39 3.52
C LEU A 172 6.46 18.32 3.98
N GLN A 173 6.83 19.26 4.85
CA GLN A 173 8.06 19.24 5.61
C GLN A 173 7.86 18.37 6.86
N SER A 174 7.84 17.05 6.65
CA SER A 174 7.74 16.09 7.74
C SER A 174 9.06 15.96 8.51
N ASP A 175 9.13 16.54 9.70
CA ASP A 175 10.27 16.38 10.61
C ASP A 175 10.06 15.17 11.54
N TYR A 176 10.49 14.01 11.07
CA TYR A 176 10.41 12.75 11.83
C TYR A 176 11.38 12.67 13.02
N ALA A 177 12.24 13.67 13.24
CA ALA A 177 13.15 13.69 14.38
C ALA A 177 12.55 14.37 15.62
N LYS A 178 11.59 15.28 15.44
CA LYS A 178 10.96 16.02 16.54
C LYS A 178 9.84 15.24 17.23
N ILE A 179 8.98 14.59 16.46
CA ILE A 179 7.86 13.79 16.98
C ILE A 179 8.01 12.38 16.42
N TYR A 180 8.49 11.48 17.28
CA TYR A 180 8.67 10.08 16.96
C TYR A 180 7.37 9.32 17.18
N LEU A 181 6.97 8.48 16.22
CA LEU A 181 5.94 7.48 16.45
C LEU A 181 6.54 6.33 17.27
N PRO A 182 5.91 5.90 18.37
CA PRO A 182 6.41 4.80 19.17
C PRO A 182 6.50 3.51 18.35
N THR A 183 7.34 2.56 18.78
CA THR A 183 7.53 1.27 18.10
C THR A 183 6.25 0.46 17.95
N SER A 184 5.26 0.67 18.83
CA SER A 184 3.94 0.06 18.72
C SER A 184 3.09 0.62 17.57
N LEU A 185 3.51 1.72 16.93
CA LEU A 185 2.82 2.40 15.85
C LEU A 185 3.74 2.64 14.64
N ASP A 186 4.86 1.92 14.54
CA ASP A 186 5.81 2.06 13.44
C ASP A 186 5.37 1.31 12.16
N GLU A 187 6.18 1.35 11.11
CA GLU A 187 5.90 0.63 9.86
C GLU A 187 5.78 -0.91 9.99
N ASN A 188 6.16 -1.48 11.14
CA ASN A 188 6.04 -2.92 11.41
C ASN A 188 4.77 -3.27 12.18
N HIS A 189 4.06 -2.29 12.74
CA HIS A 189 2.77 -2.50 13.39
C HIS A 189 1.66 -2.70 12.36
N PHE A 190 1.22 -3.94 12.21
CA PHE A 190 0.13 -4.27 11.29
C PHE A 190 -1.19 -4.38 12.06
N GLU A 191 -2.15 -3.54 11.70
CA GLU A 191 -3.45 -3.46 12.34
C GLU A 191 -4.37 -4.58 11.84
N ILE A 192 -5.36 -4.97 12.63
CA ILE A 192 -6.35 -5.96 12.22
C ILE A 192 -7.16 -5.39 11.05
N TRP A 193 -7.31 -6.18 10.00
CA TRP A 193 -8.13 -5.83 8.84
C TRP A 193 -9.57 -5.57 9.24
N GLY A 194 -10.15 -4.48 8.73
CA GLY A 194 -11.55 -4.19 8.93
C GLY A 194 -12.44 -5.15 8.14
N THR A 195 -12.04 -5.47 6.91
CA THR A 195 -12.76 -6.39 6.03
C THR A 195 -12.20 -7.81 6.17
N LYS A 196 -13.03 -8.75 6.62
CA LYS A 196 -12.67 -10.17 6.65
C LYS A 196 -12.90 -10.79 5.28
N THR A 197 -11.83 -11.09 4.55
CA THR A 197 -11.90 -11.87 3.31
C THR A 197 -11.25 -13.24 3.49
N PRO A 198 -11.67 -14.28 2.72
CA PRO A 198 -11.01 -15.59 2.72
C PRO A 198 -9.53 -15.53 2.32
N PHE A 199 -9.09 -14.40 1.78
CA PHE A 199 -7.77 -14.21 1.21
C PHE A 199 -6.79 -13.50 2.14
N GLN A 200 -7.23 -12.86 3.22
CA GLN A 200 -6.39 -11.92 3.98
C GLN A 200 -6.26 -12.26 5.48
N ASN A 201 -7.14 -13.09 6.04
CA ASN A 201 -7.24 -13.26 7.50
C ASN A 201 -6.06 -13.99 8.16
N GLU A 202 -5.55 -15.06 7.54
CA GLU A 202 -4.49 -15.91 8.15
C GLU A 202 -3.24 -16.01 7.27
N ILE A 203 -2.98 -15.00 6.43
CA ILE A 203 -1.70 -14.94 5.72
C ILE A 203 -0.58 -14.70 6.74
N PRO A 204 0.49 -15.53 6.76
CA PRO A 204 1.62 -15.30 7.65
C PRO A 204 2.36 -14.01 7.25
N ALA A 205 2.81 -13.23 8.23
CA ALA A 205 3.51 -11.96 7.99
C ALA A 205 4.80 -12.13 7.18
N SER A 206 5.44 -13.30 7.26
CA SER A 206 6.64 -13.62 6.51
C SER A 206 6.74 -15.10 6.16
N TYR A 207 7.48 -15.41 5.10
CA TYR A 207 7.86 -16.76 4.70
C TYR A 207 9.37 -16.80 4.44
N ALA A 208 10.06 -17.77 5.05
CA ALA A 208 11.51 -17.94 4.96
C ALA A 208 12.30 -16.64 5.27
N GLY A 209 11.88 -15.90 6.30
CA GLY A 209 12.53 -14.66 6.73
C GLY A 209 12.22 -13.45 5.84
N VAL A 210 11.29 -13.56 4.88
CA VAL A 210 10.86 -12.40 4.10
C VAL A 210 9.37 -12.13 4.13
N ASP A 211 9.04 -10.85 4.16
CA ASP A 211 7.68 -10.34 4.22
C ASP A 211 6.83 -10.89 3.07
N LEU A 212 5.58 -11.20 3.42
CA LEU A 212 4.53 -11.61 2.48
C LEU A 212 3.52 -10.46 2.42
N PHE A 213 3.15 -10.02 1.23
CA PHE A 213 2.16 -8.99 1.01
C PHE A 213 0.75 -9.59 1.07
N PRO A 214 -0.03 -9.25 2.11
CA PRO A 214 -1.27 -9.94 2.43
C PRO A 214 -2.50 -9.47 1.64
N LEU A 215 -2.43 -8.33 0.94
CA LEU A 215 -3.63 -7.70 0.40
C LEU A 215 -4.03 -8.28 -0.95
N ALA A 216 -5.22 -8.91 -0.97
CA ALA A 216 -5.88 -9.33 -2.20
C ALA A 216 -6.41 -8.15 -3.05
N PRO A 217 -6.42 -8.27 -4.39
CA PRO A 217 -7.00 -7.27 -5.27
C PRO A 217 -8.51 -7.12 -5.05
N SER A 218 -9.01 -5.90 -5.28
CA SER A 218 -10.43 -5.57 -5.12
C SER A 218 -11.32 -6.05 -6.28
N TRP A 219 -10.72 -6.38 -7.43
CA TRP A 219 -11.40 -6.72 -8.69
C TRP A 219 -12.34 -5.63 -9.23
N THR A 220 -12.21 -4.38 -8.75
CA THR A 220 -12.92 -3.22 -9.30
C THR A 220 -12.45 -2.90 -10.72
N LYS A 221 -11.13 -3.05 -10.97
CA LYS A 221 -10.51 -3.01 -12.29
C LYS A 221 -9.87 -4.35 -12.62
N ASP A 222 -9.69 -4.58 -13.91
CA ASP A 222 -9.04 -5.77 -14.42
C ASP A 222 -7.60 -5.87 -13.91
N LEU A 223 -7.22 -7.07 -13.48
CA LEU A 223 -5.84 -7.39 -13.13
C LEU A 223 -5.02 -7.49 -14.42
N SER A 224 -4.18 -6.50 -14.70
CA SER A 224 -3.33 -6.48 -15.89
C SER A 224 -1.95 -7.03 -15.56
N SER A 225 -1.41 -7.90 -16.42
CA SER A 225 -0.07 -8.47 -16.29
C SER A 225 0.67 -8.42 -17.63
N ASN A 226 1.94 -8.06 -17.60
CA ASN A 226 2.84 -8.11 -18.75
C ASN A 226 4.03 -9.04 -18.46
N PHE A 227 4.34 -9.93 -19.40
CA PHE A 227 5.53 -10.78 -19.33
C PHE A 227 6.65 -10.21 -20.19
N THR A 228 7.78 -9.93 -19.55
CA THR A 228 8.99 -9.46 -20.22
C THR A 228 10.09 -10.50 -20.11
N ARG A 229 10.96 -10.56 -21.12
CA ARG A 229 12.20 -11.34 -21.07
C ARG A 229 13.32 -10.49 -21.65
N ASN A 230 14.48 -10.51 -21.01
CA ASN A 230 15.63 -9.76 -21.51
C ASN A 230 16.23 -10.49 -22.71
N ALA A 231 15.81 -10.02 -23.88
CA ALA A 231 16.21 -10.53 -25.17
C ALA A 231 16.50 -9.35 -26.10
N THR A 232 17.56 -9.45 -26.88
CA THR A 232 17.84 -8.51 -27.95
C THR A 232 17.55 -9.15 -29.29
N MET A 233 16.74 -8.48 -30.11
CA MET A 233 16.49 -8.91 -31.48
C MET A 233 17.73 -8.62 -32.31
N LEU A 234 18.33 -9.68 -32.87
CA LEU A 234 19.39 -9.62 -33.85
C LEU A 234 18.74 -9.71 -35.22
N ASP A 235 18.62 -8.56 -35.88
CA ASP A 235 18.12 -8.45 -37.24
C ASP A 235 19.20 -7.85 -38.15
N ASN A 236 19.61 -8.63 -39.16
CA ASN A 236 20.59 -8.23 -40.15
C ASN A 236 19.93 -7.75 -41.46
N THR A 237 18.62 -7.48 -41.47
CA THR A 237 17.78 -6.94 -42.57
C THR A 237 17.68 -7.80 -43.84
N SER A 238 18.57 -8.76 -44.02
CA SER A 238 18.67 -9.64 -45.19
C SER A 238 18.54 -11.13 -44.84
N GLY A 239 18.55 -11.48 -43.54
CA GLY A 239 18.59 -12.85 -43.05
C GLY A 239 17.52 -13.15 -41.99
N ILE A 240 17.61 -14.35 -41.40
CA ILE A 240 16.67 -14.81 -40.36
C ILE A 240 16.88 -14.00 -39.09
N VAL A 241 15.80 -13.43 -38.55
CA VAL A 241 15.78 -12.77 -37.25
C VAL A 241 16.02 -13.80 -36.15
N LYS A 242 16.97 -13.51 -35.25
CA LYS A 242 17.24 -14.32 -34.06
C LYS A 242 17.11 -13.46 -32.82
N TYR A 243 16.69 -14.07 -31.71
CA TYR A 243 16.74 -13.42 -30.41
C TYR A 243 17.94 -13.92 -29.63
N ASP A 244 18.81 -13.00 -29.24
CA ASP A 244 19.84 -13.28 -28.25
C ASP A 244 19.25 -13.10 -26.85
N LEU A 245 19.18 -14.22 -26.12
CA LEU A 245 18.55 -14.31 -24.81
C LEU A 245 19.58 -14.05 -23.72
N LYS A 246 19.58 -12.85 -23.16
CA LYS A 246 20.48 -12.49 -22.05
C LYS A 246 20.07 -13.13 -20.73
N SER A 247 18.78 -13.43 -20.56
CA SER A 247 18.26 -14.16 -19.41
C SER A 247 17.22 -15.19 -19.82
N ILE A 248 17.29 -16.36 -19.20
CA ILE A 248 16.31 -17.44 -19.41
C ILE A 248 14.99 -17.12 -18.69
N ASN A 249 15.06 -16.36 -17.61
CA ASN A 249 13.92 -16.09 -16.75
C ASN A 249 13.09 -14.93 -17.31
N GLY A 250 11.80 -15.20 -17.57
CA GLY A 250 10.81 -14.16 -17.79
C GLY A 250 10.46 -13.48 -16.47
N SER A 251 10.06 -12.21 -16.53
CA SER A 251 9.55 -11.43 -15.40
C SER A 251 8.17 -10.90 -15.68
N GLU A 252 7.27 -11.09 -14.73
CA GLU A 252 5.93 -10.53 -14.74
C GLU A 252 5.91 -9.14 -14.09
N ASN A 253 5.32 -8.16 -14.77
CA ASN A 253 4.90 -6.89 -14.18
C ASN A 253 3.38 -6.93 -14.04
N LYS A 254 2.87 -6.72 -12.84
CA LYS A 254 1.45 -6.86 -12.50
C LYS A 254 0.92 -5.53 -11.98
N GLU A 255 -0.07 -4.97 -12.65
CA GLU A 255 -0.74 -3.75 -12.23
C GLU A 255 -2.00 -4.11 -11.46
N ILE A 256 -2.15 -3.53 -10.27
CA ILE A 256 -3.24 -3.83 -9.35
C ILE A 256 -3.79 -2.54 -8.78
N GLU A 257 -5.12 -2.41 -8.84
CA GLU A 257 -5.86 -1.39 -8.12
C GLU A 257 -6.48 -1.98 -6.84
N TYR A 258 -6.22 -1.32 -5.73
CA TYR A 258 -6.75 -1.65 -4.43
C TYR A 258 -7.74 -0.58 -4.00
N VAL A 259 -8.99 -0.99 -3.78
CA VAL A 259 -9.98 -0.20 -3.06
C VAL A 259 -9.92 -0.63 -1.59
N LEU A 260 -9.58 0.30 -0.73
CA LEU A 260 -9.38 0.11 0.70
C LEU A 260 -10.58 0.70 1.42
N ALA A 261 -11.31 -0.13 2.16
CA ALA A 261 -12.60 0.23 2.75
C ALA A 261 -12.47 0.78 4.18
N THR A 262 -11.34 0.54 4.84
CA THR A 262 -11.10 1.01 6.22
C THR A 262 -9.78 1.76 6.37
N ARG A 263 -9.74 2.61 7.41
CA ARG A 263 -8.51 3.31 7.81
C ARG A 263 -7.35 2.35 8.08
N SER A 264 -7.62 1.24 8.75
CA SER A 264 -6.59 0.24 9.05
C SER A 264 -6.01 -0.37 7.78
N GLU A 265 -6.83 -0.61 6.76
CA GLU A 265 -6.37 -1.10 5.45
C GLU A 265 -5.46 -0.09 4.74
N ILE A 266 -5.85 1.20 4.75
CA ILE A 266 -5.04 2.30 4.20
C ILE A 266 -3.70 2.39 4.91
N ASN A 267 -3.72 2.42 6.23
CA ASN A 267 -2.51 2.51 7.03
C ASN A 267 -1.60 1.30 6.81
N ASN A 268 -2.16 0.08 6.86
CA ASN A 268 -1.42 -1.15 6.62
C ASN A 268 -0.72 -1.16 5.26
N PHE A 269 -1.39 -0.67 4.21
CA PHE A 269 -0.77 -0.53 2.89
C PHE A 269 0.40 0.46 2.93
N GLN A 270 0.17 1.67 3.45
CA GLN A 270 1.20 2.71 3.54
C GLN A 270 2.39 2.28 4.42
N ARG A 271 2.13 1.57 5.52
CA ARG A 271 3.15 0.96 6.40
C ARG A 271 3.96 -0.08 5.65
N PHE A 272 3.31 -0.99 4.92
CA PHE A 272 4.01 -2.00 4.13
C PHE A 272 4.90 -1.38 3.04
N PHE A 273 4.40 -0.35 2.34
CA PHE A 273 5.19 0.40 1.37
C PHE A 273 6.39 1.11 2.02
N THR A 274 6.18 1.71 3.20
CA THR A 274 7.23 2.37 3.98
C THR A 274 8.29 1.39 4.46
N LYS A 275 7.88 0.21 4.92
CA LYS A 275 8.76 -0.91 5.31
C LYS A 275 9.59 -1.40 4.13
N CYS A 276 9.04 -1.40 2.92
CA CYS A 276 9.76 -1.75 1.69
C CYS A 276 10.70 -0.64 1.19
N LYS A 277 10.51 0.60 1.65
CA LYS A 277 11.20 1.81 1.19
C LYS A 277 11.11 1.99 -0.33
N GLY A 278 9.89 1.88 -0.87
CA GLY A 278 9.66 1.90 -2.31
C GLY A 278 10.16 0.62 -2.98
N ARG A 279 11.03 0.75 -3.98
CA ARG A 279 11.50 -0.36 -4.83
C ARG A 279 12.62 -1.20 -4.20
N TRP A 280 13.08 -0.85 -3.00
CA TRP A 280 14.28 -1.43 -2.40
C TRP A 280 14.06 -2.89 -1.96
N LYS A 281 13.14 -3.13 -1.03
CA LYS A 281 12.91 -4.47 -0.49
C LYS A 281 12.01 -5.29 -1.42
N SER A 282 12.34 -6.57 -1.60
CA SER A 282 11.44 -7.53 -2.22
C SER A 282 10.61 -8.26 -1.17
N PHE A 283 9.43 -8.73 -1.57
CA PHE A 283 8.47 -9.45 -0.76
C PHE A 283 7.80 -10.55 -1.57
N TYR A 284 7.15 -11.49 -0.89
CA TYR A 284 6.32 -12.51 -1.55
C TYR A 284 4.91 -11.95 -1.75
N ALA A 285 4.32 -12.14 -2.93
CA ALA A 285 2.91 -11.87 -3.14
C ALA A 285 2.30 -12.97 -4.02
N PRO A 286 1.03 -13.35 -3.76
CA PRO A 286 0.33 -14.26 -4.65
C PRO A 286 0.15 -13.63 -6.04
N THR A 287 0.05 -14.45 -7.07
CA THR A 287 -0.40 -14.00 -8.40
C THR A 287 -1.85 -13.50 -8.39
N TRP A 288 -2.62 -13.91 -7.37
CA TRP A 288 -4.06 -13.72 -7.22
C TRP A 288 -4.90 -14.33 -8.34
N LEU A 289 -4.33 -15.32 -9.03
CA LEU A 289 -4.99 -16.11 -10.06
C LEU A 289 -5.16 -17.55 -9.57
N SER A 290 -6.19 -18.22 -10.08
CA SER A 290 -6.36 -19.67 -9.89
C SER A 290 -5.39 -20.43 -10.78
N ASP A 291 -4.10 -20.35 -10.42
CA ASP A 291 -3.01 -20.97 -11.17
C ASP A 291 -3.11 -22.50 -11.16
N MET A 292 -3.71 -23.10 -10.13
CA MET A 292 -3.93 -24.55 -10.05
C MET A 292 -5.33 -24.88 -9.55
N VAL A 293 -5.94 -25.90 -10.15
CA VAL A 293 -7.25 -26.44 -9.74
C VAL A 293 -7.08 -27.90 -9.37
N LEU A 294 -7.46 -28.28 -8.15
CA LEU A 294 -7.39 -29.67 -7.68
C LEU A 294 -8.40 -30.55 -8.41
N VAL A 295 -7.96 -31.73 -8.82
CA VAL A 295 -8.82 -32.74 -9.44
C VAL A 295 -9.54 -33.55 -8.35
N GLU A 296 -8.81 -33.90 -7.30
CA GLU A 296 -9.23 -34.76 -6.19
C GLU A 296 -8.78 -34.22 -4.83
N ASP A 297 -9.30 -34.80 -3.75
CA ASP A 297 -8.90 -34.50 -2.38
C ASP A 297 -7.48 -35.02 -2.13
N VAL A 298 -6.69 -34.27 -1.35
CA VAL A 298 -5.30 -34.61 -1.04
C VAL A 298 -5.21 -35.08 0.42
N PRO A 299 -5.17 -36.39 0.69
CA PRO A 299 -5.03 -36.92 2.05
C PRO A 299 -3.79 -36.42 2.79
N LYS A 300 -3.88 -36.44 4.12
CA LYS A 300 -2.76 -36.15 5.01
C LYS A 300 -1.59 -37.10 4.73
N GLY A 301 -0.38 -36.54 4.66
CA GLY A 301 0.86 -37.29 4.42
C GLY A 301 1.18 -37.54 2.95
N GLN A 302 0.34 -37.10 2.01
CA GLN A 302 0.65 -37.19 0.58
C GLN A 302 1.67 -36.11 0.18
N SER A 303 2.62 -36.49 -0.69
CA SER A 303 3.70 -35.64 -1.20
C SER A 303 3.46 -35.13 -2.62
N TYR A 304 2.25 -35.27 -3.15
CA TYR A 304 1.85 -34.73 -4.43
C TYR A 304 0.38 -34.34 -4.44
N MET A 305 0.00 -33.51 -5.40
CA MET A 305 -1.37 -33.13 -5.67
C MET A 305 -1.66 -33.24 -7.17
N MET A 306 -2.85 -33.73 -7.53
CA MET A 306 -3.31 -33.83 -8.91
C MET A 306 -4.09 -32.57 -9.30
N VAL A 307 -3.72 -31.98 -10.43
CA VAL A 307 -4.25 -30.71 -10.93
C VAL A 307 -4.78 -30.84 -12.36
N ASP A 308 -5.77 -30.03 -12.70
CA ASP A 308 -6.54 -30.12 -13.96
C ASP A 308 -5.77 -29.71 -15.23
N TRP A 309 -4.47 -29.44 -15.12
CA TRP A 309 -3.64 -29.07 -16.27
C TRP A 309 -2.34 -29.87 -16.30
N SER A 310 -2.10 -30.62 -17.39
CA SER A 310 -0.96 -31.54 -17.47
C SER A 310 0.36 -30.88 -17.87
N LEU A 311 0.35 -29.67 -18.41
CA LEU A 311 1.54 -29.08 -19.05
C LEU A 311 2.48 -28.32 -18.09
N TYR A 312 2.26 -28.35 -16.76
CA TYR A 312 3.17 -27.67 -15.82
C TYR A 312 4.61 -28.16 -15.98
N TRP A 313 4.83 -29.46 -16.19
CA TRP A 313 6.17 -30.02 -16.36
C TRP A 313 6.89 -29.47 -17.59
N LYS A 314 6.14 -29.14 -18.66
CA LYS A 314 6.73 -28.63 -19.91
C LYS A 314 7.19 -27.18 -19.77
N TYR A 315 6.45 -26.36 -19.03
CA TYR A 315 6.71 -24.92 -18.95
C TYR A 315 7.45 -24.49 -17.67
N TYR A 316 7.27 -25.19 -16.55
CA TYR A 316 7.78 -24.75 -15.24
C TYR A 316 8.84 -25.66 -14.61
N THR A 317 9.13 -26.83 -15.19
CA THR A 317 10.18 -27.74 -14.65
C THR A 317 11.53 -27.04 -14.57
N SER A 318 11.97 -26.42 -15.67
CA SER A 318 13.28 -25.78 -15.79
C SER A 318 13.34 -24.35 -15.28
N MET A 319 12.21 -23.79 -14.83
CA MET A 319 12.17 -22.42 -14.31
C MET A 319 12.63 -22.38 -12.84
N VAL A 320 13.39 -21.35 -12.49
CA VAL A 320 13.80 -21.09 -11.10
C VAL A 320 12.63 -20.50 -10.29
N ARG A 321 11.68 -19.85 -10.97
CA ARG A 321 10.48 -19.22 -10.39
C ARG A 321 9.31 -20.22 -10.33
N ARG A 322 8.24 -19.86 -9.62
CA ARG A 322 7.01 -20.69 -9.48
C ARG A 322 7.28 -22.07 -8.87
N LYS A 323 8.07 -22.08 -7.79
CA LYS A 323 8.35 -23.24 -6.93
C LYS A 323 7.61 -23.15 -5.58
N LEU A 324 6.74 -22.16 -5.42
CA LEU A 324 6.01 -21.90 -4.20
C LEU A 324 4.57 -21.56 -4.57
N ILE A 325 3.62 -22.14 -3.85
CA ILE A 325 2.19 -21.87 -4.00
C ILE A 325 1.60 -21.48 -2.65
N VAL A 326 0.50 -20.77 -2.72
CA VAL A 326 -0.35 -20.44 -1.60
C VAL A 326 -1.75 -20.98 -1.87
N VAL A 327 -2.29 -21.70 -0.90
CA VAL A 327 -3.62 -22.29 -0.96
C VAL A 327 -4.53 -21.51 -0.02
N PHE A 328 -5.58 -20.92 -0.58
CA PHE A 328 -6.63 -20.21 0.14
C PHE A 328 -7.80 -21.15 0.41
N LEU A 329 -8.19 -21.29 1.67
CA LEU A 329 -9.31 -22.14 2.08
C LEU A 329 -10.56 -21.31 2.38
N LYS A 330 -11.75 -21.93 2.25
CA LYS A 330 -13.04 -21.31 2.57
C LYS A 330 -13.15 -20.91 4.05
N SER A 331 -12.38 -21.55 4.93
CA SER A 331 -12.26 -21.17 6.33
C SER A 331 -11.54 -19.82 6.55
N GLY A 332 -10.87 -19.30 5.52
CA GLY A 332 -9.97 -18.15 5.61
C GLY A 332 -8.52 -18.50 5.99
N SER A 333 -8.26 -19.79 6.23
CA SER A 333 -6.91 -20.28 6.50
C SER A 333 -6.08 -20.36 5.23
N VAL A 334 -4.80 -20.02 5.36
CA VAL A 334 -3.86 -19.99 4.24
C VAL A 334 -2.72 -20.98 4.47
N ARG A 335 -2.37 -21.73 3.43
CA ARG A 335 -1.24 -22.68 3.47
C ARG A 335 -0.24 -22.37 2.38
N THR A 336 0.99 -22.08 2.78
CA THR A 336 2.12 -21.90 1.86
C THR A 336 2.83 -23.23 1.68
N ILE A 337 2.93 -23.71 0.43
CA ILE A 337 3.48 -25.02 0.10
C ILE A 337 4.56 -24.88 -0.97
N ARG A 338 5.70 -25.52 -0.76
CA ARG A 338 6.83 -25.55 -1.70
C ARG A 338 6.70 -26.75 -2.63
N ILE A 339 7.00 -26.51 -3.91
CA ILE A 339 6.91 -27.49 -4.99
C ILE A 339 8.31 -28.03 -5.28
N ALA A 340 8.45 -29.36 -5.23
CA ALA A 340 9.66 -30.07 -5.60
C ALA A 340 9.76 -30.27 -7.12
N GLY A 341 8.63 -30.51 -7.81
CA GLY A 341 8.64 -30.77 -9.24
C GLY A 341 7.26 -30.98 -9.84
N TYR A 342 7.25 -31.27 -11.14
CA TYR A 342 6.04 -31.47 -11.92
C TYR A 342 6.21 -32.72 -12.81
N SER A 343 5.16 -33.52 -12.93
CA SER A 343 5.02 -34.56 -13.95
C SER A 343 3.58 -34.59 -14.48
N THR A 344 3.27 -35.53 -15.35
CA THR A 344 1.88 -35.89 -15.68
C THR A 344 1.44 -37.10 -14.86
N ASP A 345 0.15 -37.36 -14.85
CA ASP A 345 -0.40 -38.67 -14.50
C ASP A 345 -0.09 -39.73 -15.58
N GLU A 346 -0.46 -40.98 -15.31
CA GLU A 346 -0.25 -42.10 -16.23
C GLU A 346 -1.04 -41.93 -17.55
N THR A 347 -2.16 -41.22 -17.52
CA THR A 347 -3.00 -40.98 -18.72
C THR A 347 -2.57 -39.75 -19.52
N GLY A 348 -1.70 -38.90 -18.95
CA GLY A 348 -1.30 -37.61 -19.54
C GLY A 348 -2.36 -36.50 -19.46
N LYS A 349 -3.52 -36.79 -18.87
CA LYS A 349 -4.65 -35.85 -18.78
C LYS A 349 -4.46 -34.83 -17.66
N PHE A 350 -3.89 -35.24 -16.54
CA PHE A 350 -3.75 -34.40 -15.35
C PHE A 350 -2.29 -34.09 -15.05
N GLY A 351 -2.05 -32.94 -14.43
CA GLY A 351 -0.75 -32.58 -13.91
C GLY A 351 -0.56 -33.17 -12.52
N LYS A 352 0.64 -33.69 -12.25
CA LYS A 352 1.04 -34.14 -10.92
C LYS A 352 2.08 -33.18 -10.38
N VAL A 353 1.73 -32.44 -9.33
CA VAL A 353 2.63 -31.47 -8.67
C VAL A 353 3.22 -32.15 -7.45
N TYR A 354 4.54 -32.37 -7.44
CA TYR A 354 5.25 -32.93 -6.29
C TYR A 354 5.58 -31.82 -5.29
N LEU A 355 5.33 -32.10 -4.03
CA LEU A 355 5.54 -31.19 -2.91
C LEU A 355 6.88 -31.50 -2.25
N ASP A 356 7.56 -30.47 -1.76
CA ASP A 356 8.85 -30.60 -1.07
C ASP A 356 8.70 -31.28 0.30
N SER A 357 7.55 -31.05 0.94
CA SER A 357 7.16 -31.71 2.19
C SER A 357 5.76 -32.30 2.04
N PRO A 358 5.49 -33.48 2.64
CA PRO A 358 4.15 -34.03 2.70
C PRO A 358 3.14 -33.06 3.34
N ILE A 359 1.90 -33.10 2.88
CA ILE A 359 0.83 -32.27 3.44
C ILE A 359 0.54 -32.67 4.89
N SER A 360 0.59 -31.69 5.80
CA SER A 360 0.43 -31.90 7.24
C SER A 360 -1.01 -32.17 7.68
N ALA A 361 -1.99 -31.68 6.94
CA ALA A 361 -3.41 -31.85 7.19
C ALA A 361 -4.14 -32.02 5.86
N GLU A 362 -5.14 -32.89 5.79
CA GLU A 362 -5.91 -33.15 4.58
C GLU A 362 -6.39 -31.85 3.90
N LEU A 363 -6.38 -31.87 2.57
CA LEU A 363 -6.82 -30.77 1.73
C LEU A 363 -7.98 -31.23 0.85
N LEU A 364 -9.20 -30.90 1.25
CA LEU A 364 -10.39 -31.25 0.51
C LEU A 364 -10.60 -30.23 -0.63
N LYS A 365 -10.82 -30.72 -1.84
CA LYS A 365 -11.09 -29.93 -3.04
C LYS A 365 -12.23 -28.95 -2.83
N LYS A 366 -13.29 -29.38 -2.13
CA LYS A 366 -14.46 -28.55 -1.84
C LYS A 366 -14.15 -27.34 -0.93
N ASP A 367 -13.06 -27.40 -0.17
CA ASP A 367 -12.69 -26.37 0.79
C ASP A 367 -11.68 -25.37 0.22
N VAL A 368 -11.07 -25.70 -0.94
CA VAL A 368 -10.14 -24.81 -1.63
C VAL A 368 -10.91 -23.74 -2.39
N VAL A 369 -10.55 -22.48 -2.15
CA VAL A 369 -11.05 -21.30 -2.88
C VAL A 369 -10.17 -21.03 -4.08
N MET A 370 -8.84 -21.01 -3.87
CA MET A 370 -7.88 -20.67 -4.90
C MET A 370 -6.50 -21.23 -4.55
N ILE A 371 -5.77 -21.69 -5.57
CA ILE A 371 -4.34 -21.99 -5.45
C ILE A 371 -3.61 -21.07 -6.41
N SER A 372 -2.76 -20.20 -5.86
CA SER A 372 -1.96 -19.23 -6.62
C SER A 372 -0.48 -19.53 -6.45
N PHE A 373 0.32 -19.23 -7.47
CA PHE A 373 1.76 -19.12 -7.29
C PHE A 373 2.08 -18.00 -6.31
N LEU A 374 3.06 -18.25 -5.45
CA LEU A 374 3.62 -17.26 -4.55
C LEU A 374 4.96 -16.80 -5.11
N CYS A 375 4.94 -15.68 -5.83
CA CYS A 375 6.11 -15.15 -6.53
C CYS A 375 6.78 -14.04 -5.73
N ARG A 376 8.03 -13.76 -6.10
CA ARG A 376 8.85 -12.73 -5.48
C ARG A 376 8.71 -11.42 -6.25
N TYR A 377 8.15 -10.41 -5.61
CA TYR A 377 7.92 -9.10 -6.22
C TYR A 377 8.66 -7.98 -5.46
N ARG A 378 8.73 -6.83 -6.10
CA ARG A 378 8.93 -5.52 -5.46
C ARG A 378 7.95 -4.53 -6.07
N PHE A 379 7.75 -3.39 -5.41
CA PHE A 379 7.12 -2.25 -6.06
C PHE A 379 7.94 -1.80 -7.27
N ASP A 380 7.26 -1.40 -8.34
CA ASP A 380 7.93 -0.88 -9.54
C ASP A 380 8.27 0.60 -9.44
N SER A 381 7.50 1.35 -8.65
CA SER A 381 7.69 2.77 -8.39
C SER A 381 8.18 3.02 -6.96
N ASP A 382 8.97 4.09 -6.79
CA ASP A 382 9.31 4.64 -5.47
C ASP A 382 8.22 5.57 -4.92
N THR A 383 7.17 5.79 -5.72
CA THR A 383 6.05 6.66 -5.40
C THR A 383 4.80 5.81 -5.17
N LEU A 384 4.11 6.09 -4.07
CA LEU A 384 2.79 5.55 -3.76
C LEU A 384 1.80 6.71 -3.62
N THR A 385 0.76 6.73 -4.45
CA THR A 385 -0.33 7.69 -4.34
C THR A 385 -1.55 7.02 -3.73
N THR A 386 -2.13 7.64 -2.71
CA THR A 386 -3.38 7.26 -2.06
C THR A 386 -4.42 8.31 -2.39
N GLU A 387 -5.46 7.93 -3.12
CA GLU A 387 -6.59 8.79 -3.47
C GLU A 387 -7.71 8.54 -2.47
N TYR A 388 -8.01 9.52 -1.63
CA TYR A 388 -9.03 9.41 -0.59
C TYR A 388 -10.38 9.88 -1.12
N ASP A 389 -11.36 8.97 -1.14
CA ASP A 389 -12.77 9.31 -1.36
C ASP A 389 -13.39 9.84 -0.05
N THR A 390 -13.00 9.25 1.07
CA THR A 390 -13.37 9.69 2.42
C THR A 390 -12.18 9.52 3.37
N THR A 391 -12.36 9.86 4.66
CA THR A 391 -11.35 9.53 5.68
C THR A 391 -11.16 8.03 5.85
N GLY A 392 -12.19 7.21 5.59
CA GLY A 392 -12.11 5.75 5.79
C GLY A 392 -11.80 4.96 4.52
N THR A 393 -12.03 5.55 3.34
CA THR A 393 -11.99 4.85 2.05
C THR A 393 -11.01 5.51 1.10
N ALA A 394 -10.17 4.71 0.45
CA ALA A 394 -9.21 5.21 -0.52
C ALA A 394 -8.91 4.18 -1.62
N THR A 395 -8.46 4.69 -2.75
CA THR A 395 -7.99 3.89 -3.89
C THR A 395 -6.47 4.04 -4.04
N ILE A 396 -5.79 2.93 -4.29
CA ILE A 396 -4.35 2.87 -4.54
C ILE A 396 -4.09 2.03 -5.79
N SER A 397 -3.40 2.60 -6.76
CA SER A 397 -2.90 1.88 -7.95
C SER A 397 -1.41 1.63 -7.82
N THR A 398 -0.98 0.39 -8.01
CA THR A 398 0.44 0.03 -7.93
C THR A 398 0.83 -1.04 -8.95
N VAL A 399 2.11 -1.06 -9.30
CA VAL A 399 2.70 -2.08 -10.18
C VAL A 399 3.71 -2.88 -9.39
N LEU A 400 3.58 -4.20 -9.45
CA LEU A 400 4.49 -5.17 -8.85
C LEU A 400 5.37 -5.78 -9.94
N THR A 401 6.68 -5.70 -9.78
CA THR A 401 7.66 -6.26 -10.71
C THR A 401 8.27 -7.51 -10.11
N GLU A 402 8.17 -8.64 -10.81
CA GLU A 402 8.73 -9.93 -10.39
C GLU A 402 10.26 -9.89 -10.46
N VAL A 403 10.92 -10.34 -9.39
CA VAL A 403 12.37 -10.23 -9.24
C VAL A 403 12.98 -11.56 -8.85
N THR A 404 14.19 -11.81 -9.35
CA THR A 404 14.99 -12.96 -8.94
C THR A 404 15.70 -12.67 -7.62
N ILE A 405 15.98 -13.73 -6.85
CA ILE A 405 16.80 -13.68 -5.63
C ILE A 405 18.20 -13.21 -5.97
#